data_AF-A0A3N1T2A9-F1
#
_entry.id   AF-A0A3N1T2A9-F1
#
_cell.length_a   1.000
_cell.length_b   1.000
_cell.length_c   1.000
_cell.angle_alpha   90.00
_cell.angle_beta   90.00
_cell.angle_gamma   90.00
#
_symmetry.space_group_name_H-M   'P 1'
#
loop_
_entity.id
_entity.type
_entity.pdbx_description
1 polymer ?
#
loop_
_entity_poly.entity_id
_entity_poly.type
_entity_poly.pdbx_seq_one_letter_code
_entity_poly.pdbx_strand_id
1 'polypeptide(L)' 'MSGGRREADGIRELPWTGQDDKPCYVIGDGTGYVSRMADGIESVQLGMAGDLLGHAADLLADRKVTGWNSTSWPAG' A
#
# COMPACT_ATOMS: atom_id res chain seq x y z
N MET A 1 -6.61 11.44 -18.11
CA MET A 1 -6.58 11.37 -16.63
C MET A 1 -5.20 11.81 -16.17
N SER A 2 -5.00 13.11 -16.02
CA SER A 2 -3.79 13.69 -15.43
C SER A 2 -4.26 14.81 -14.51
N GLY A 3 -4.56 14.45 -13.27
CA GLY A 3 -4.79 15.42 -12.21
C GLY A 3 -3.43 15.80 -11.64
N GLY A 4 -2.88 16.93 -12.11
CA GLY A 4 -1.69 17.51 -11.52
C GLY A 4 -1.97 17.93 -10.08
N ARG A 5 -1.59 17.08 -9.11
CA ARG A 5 -1.25 17.55 -7.77
C ARG A 5 0.22 17.89 -7.78
N ARG A 6 0.54 19.14 -8.08
CA ARG A 6 1.61 19.80 -7.36
C ARG A 6 0.90 20.86 -6.51
N GLU A 7 1.33 20.99 -5.26
CA GLU A 7 1.43 22.32 -4.64
C GLU A 7 0.14 22.91 -4.05
N ALA A 8 -0.13 22.61 -2.77
CA ALA A 8 -0.29 23.72 -1.83
C ALA A 8 1.14 24.07 -1.40
N ASP A 9 1.65 25.20 -1.86
CA ASP A 9 3.05 25.66 -1.77
C ASP A 9 3.70 25.37 -0.41
N GLY A 10 4.35 24.21 -0.32
CA GLY A 10 5.02 23.77 0.89
C GLY A 10 4.35 22.69 1.75
N ILE A 11 3.24 22.04 1.41
CA ILE A 11 2.65 20.95 2.25
C ILE A 11 2.30 19.73 1.40
N ARG A 12 2.84 18.56 1.76
CA ARG A 12 2.49 17.26 1.16
C ARG A 12 2.02 16.28 2.22
N GLU A 13 0.97 15.52 1.92
CA GLU A 13 0.54 14.37 2.72
C GLU A 13 1.41 13.15 2.41
N LEU A 14 1.70 12.35 3.41
CA LEU A 14 2.47 11.11 3.29
C LEU A 14 1.54 9.91 3.11
N PRO A 15 1.99 8.83 2.43
CA PRO A 15 1.16 7.65 2.18
C PRO A 15 0.93 6.76 3.42
N TRP A 16 1.41 7.18 4.59
CA TRP A 16 1.15 6.54 5.89
C TRP A 16 0.54 7.52 6.88
N THR A 17 -0.20 6.97 7.84
CA THR A 17 -0.76 7.73 8.96
C THR A 17 0.33 8.04 9.99
N GLY A 18 0.18 9.19 10.64
CA GLY A 18 0.90 9.55 11.84
C GLY A 18 0.23 8.97 13.08
N GLN A 19 0.52 9.57 14.22
CA GLN A 19 -0.04 9.14 15.50
C GLN A 19 -1.57 9.28 15.51
N ASP A 20 -2.25 8.37 16.23
CA ASP A 20 -3.71 8.35 16.38
C ASP A 20 -4.48 8.31 15.04
N ASP A 21 -3.92 7.59 14.05
CA ASP A 21 -4.46 7.45 12.69
C ASP A 21 -4.66 8.79 11.96
N LYS A 22 -3.97 9.85 12.40
CA LYS A 22 -4.07 11.16 11.77
C LYS A 22 -3.24 11.20 10.48
N PRO A 23 -3.69 11.93 9.45
CA PRO A 23 -2.86 12.18 8.26
C PRO A 23 -1.51 12.79 8.65
N CYS A 24 -0.44 12.30 8.03
CA CYS A 24 0.91 12.80 8.24
C CYS A 24 1.33 13.71 7.09
N TYR A 25 2.04 14.81 7.39
CA TYR A 25 2.43 15.80 6.39
C TYR A 25 3.91 16.15 6.50
N VAL A 26 4.53 16.44 5.36
CA VAL A 26 5.82 17.11 5.25
C VAL A 26 5.61 18.52 4.75
N ILE A 27 6.25 19.47 5.43
CA ILE A 27 6.21 20.88 5.06
C ILE A 27 7.55 21.30 4.44
N GLY A 28 7.54 21.82 3.22
CA GLY A 28 8.71 22.30 2.48
C GLY A 28 8.55 22.25 0.96
N ASP A 29 9.57 22.69 0.22
CA ASP A 29 9.61 22.80 -1.24
C ASP A 29 9.51 21.47 -2.04
N GLY A 30 9.23 20.35 -1.36
CA GLY A 30 9.15 19.02 -1.96
C GLY A 30 10.49 18.36 -2.28
N THR A 31 11.63 19.05 -2.14
CA THR A 31 12.97 18.52 -2.48
C THR A 31 13.98 18.60 -1.34
N GLY A 32 13.63 19.29 -0.25
CA GLY A 32 14.43 19.40 0.97
C GLY A 32 14.74 18.06 1.65
N TYR A 33 15.58 18.11 2.68
CA TYR A 33 16.06 16.91 3.40
C TYR A 33 14.92 16.03 3.95
N VAL A 34 13.90 16.65 4.55
CA VAL A 34 12.75 15.91 5.10
C VAL A 34 11.91 15.26 4.01
N SER A 35 11.77 15.91 2.85
CA SER A 35 11.11 15.30 1.69
C SER A 35 11.87 14.05 1.24
N ARG A 36 13.18 14.14 1.04
CA ARG A 36 14.01 12.98 0.68
C ARG A 36 13.98 11.86 1.73
N MET A 37 13.92 12.21 3.01
CA MET A 37 13.77 11.22 4.07
C MET A 37 12.44 10.48 3.97
N ALA A 38 11.34 11.20 3.78
CA ALA A 38 10.03 10.59 3.60
C ALA A 38 9.96 9.74 2.31
N ASP A 39 10.61 10.14 1.22
CA ASP A 39 10.69 9.30 0.01
C ASP A 39 11.45 7.99 0.31
N GLY A 40 12.50 8.05 1.15
CA GLY A 40 13.20 6.87 1.63
C GLY A 40 12.31 5.93 2.46
N ILE A 41 11.50 6.48 3.36
CA ILE A 41 10.54 5.70 4.16
C ILE A 41 9.49 5.06 3.25
N GLU A 42 8.95 5.81 2.29
CA GLU A 42 8.00 5.30 1.29
C GLU A 42 8.60 4.12 0.52
N SER A 43 9.84 4.25 0.06
CA SER A 43 10.53 3.18 -0.66
C SER A 43 10.67 1.90 0.19
N VAL A 44 10.97 2.04 1.49
CA VAL A 44 11.04 0.89 2.41
C VAL A 44 9.67 0.25 2.59
N GLN A 45 8.61 1.06 2.80
CA GLN A 45 7.24 0.55 2.94
C GLN A 45 6.76 -0.17 1.68
N LEU A 46 7.05 0.36 0.49
CA LEU A 46 6.72 -0.27 -0.78
C LEU A 46 7.48 -1.59 -1.00
N GLY A 47 8.75 -1.66 -0.58
CA GLY A 47 9.51 -2.91 -0.60
C GLY A 47 8.86 -3.99 0.27
N MET A 48 8.56 -3.65 1.53
CA MET A 48 7.87 -4.56 2.45
C MET A 48 6.48 -4.99 1.94
N ALA A 49 5.73 -4.06 1.36
CA ALA A 49 4.44 -4.37 0.75
C ALA A 49 4.59 -5.35 -0.43
N GLY A 50 5.64 -5.17 -1.24
CA GLY A 50 6.00 -6.10 -2.31
C GLY A 50 6.28 -7.51 -1.80
N ASP A 51 7.08 -7.64 -0.75
CA ASP A 51 7.41 -8.94 -0.15
C ASP A 51 6.16 -9.65 0.39
N LEU A 52 5.29 -8.91 1.09
CA LEU A 52 4.04 -9.45 1.64
C LEU A 52 3.10 -9.92 0.53
N LEU A 53 2.96 -9.13 -0.55
CA LEU A 53 2.15 -9.49 -1.71
C LEU A 53 2.72 -10.72 -2.43
N GLY A 54 4.04 -10.83 -2.53
CA GLY A 54 4.72 -12.01 -3.06
C GLY A 54 4.37 -13.26 -2.27
N HIS A 55 4.49 -13.20 -0.94
CA HIS A 55 4.12 -14.33 -0.08
C HIS A 55 2.63 -14.70 -0.19
N ALA A 56 1.73 -13.71 -0.24
CA ALA A 56 0.30 -13.96 -0.44
C ALA A 56 -0.01 -14.63 -1.79
N ALA A 57 0.72 -14.24 -2.85
CA ALA A 57 0.60 -14.87 -4.16
C ALA A 57 1.08 -16.32 -4.14
N ASP A 58 2.19 -16.62 -3.46
CA ASP A 58 2.69 -17.99 -3.28
C ASP A 58 1.68 -18.86 -2.52
N LEU A 59 1.12 -18.36 -1.41
CA LEU A 59 0.08 -19.06 -0.65
C LEU A 59 -1.18 -19.33 -1.49
N LEU A 60 -1.56 -18.40 -2.38
CA LEU A 60 -2.69 -18.58 -3.27
C LEU A 60 -2.40 -19.61 -4.37
N ALA A 61 -1.18 -19.62 -4.91
CA ALA A 61 -0.74 -20.58 -5.92
C ALA A 61 -0.65 -22.01 -5.36
N ASP A 62 -0.15 -22.15 -4.13
CA ASP A 62 -0.16 -23.41 -3.38
C ASP A 62 -1.59 -23.86 -3.07
N ARG A 63 -2.49 -22.90 -2.83
CA ARG A 63 -3.93 -23.08 -2.70
C ARG A 63 -4.64 -23.18 -4.06
N LYS A 64 -4.18 -24.09 -4.93
CA LYS A 64 -5.12 -24.92 -5.71
C LYS A 64 -5.87 -25.84 -4.73
N VAL A 65 -6.69 -25.24 -3.85
CA VAL A 65 -7.64 -25.98 -3.03
C VAL A 65 -8.64 -26.62 -3.98
N THR A 66 -8.36 -27.89 -4.24
CA THR A 66 -9.34 -28.92 -4.57
C THR A 66 -10.48 -28.82 -3.56
N GLY A 67 -11.53 -28.10 -3.94
CA GLY A 67 -12.64 -27.84 -3.02
C GLY A 67 -13.86 -27.20 -3.68
N TRP A 68 -14.00 -27.27 -5.00
CA TRP A 68 -15.33 -27.23 -5.62
C TRP A 68 -15.53 -28.56 -6.33
N ASN A 69 -15.80 -29.62 -5.56
CA ASN A 69 -16.63 -30.68 -6.10
C ASN A 69 -18.07 -30.21 -5.89
N SER A 70 -18.75 -29.95 -6.99
CA SER A 70 -20.19 -29.90 -7.02
C SER A 70 -20.65 -31.35 -6.84
N THR A 71 -20.93 -31.76 -5.60
CA THR A 71 -21.61 -33.03 -5.40
C THR A 71 -22.73 -32.88 -4.40
N SER A 72 -23.94 -32.85 -4.98
CA SER A 72 -25.22 -33.27 -4.42
C SER A 72 -25.65 -32.63 -3.09
N TRP A 73 -26.41 -31.54 -3.22
CA TRP A 73 -27.49 -31.24 -2.28
C TRP A 73 -28.53 -32.37 -2.39
N PRO A 74 -28.95 -33.05 -1.30
CA PRO A 74 -30.06 -33.98 -1.38
C PRO A 74 -31.36 -33.18 -1.40
N ALA A 75 -32.21 -33.43 -2.39
CA ALA A 75 -33.60 -33.07 -2.33
C ALA A 75 -34.24 -33.81 -1.15
N GLY A 76 -34.86 -33.06 -0.25
CA GLY A 76 -35.67 -33.53 0.87
C GLY A 76 -36.53 -32.40 1.37
#